data_AF-A0A7Y5VCV0-F1
#
_entry.id   AF-A0A7Y5VCV0-F1
#
_cell.length_a   1.000
_cell.length_b   1.000
_cell.length_c   1.000
_cell.angle_alpha   90.00
_cell.angle_beta   90.00
_cell.angle_gamma   90.00
#
_symmetry.space_group_name_H-M   'P 1'
#
loop_
_entity.id
_entity.type
_entity.pdbx_description
1 polymer ?
#
loop_
_entity_poly.entity_id
_entity_poly.type
_entity_poly.pdbx_seq_one_letter_code
_entity_poly.pdbx_strand_id
1 'polypeptide(L)'
;MNFFQFIWKEYKTQLILALLIFGGMVVFSIWRPELHKNIAWLEAIAGLGTLLFAAFLWINSLNQNWQNNLPKRITVQYRWEGRNVMVCKEALLTSESDARTWALQIGQQMSGCQRLKFSPFFTFKRLGIKKNSTSGGRYNAYLFIYYLTEIPLPDQASQEGKDGFKWKIENGTFEWIPVYGDDDTVTYEATYNPTKSQIIPTK
;
A
#
# COMPACT_ATOMS: atom_id res chain seq x y z
N MET A 1 -17.75 12.68 2.51
CA MET A 1 -16.88 13.61 1.76
C MET A 1 -17.62 13.94 0.47
N ASN A 2 -17.98 15.21 0.24
CA ASN A 2 -18.82 15.57 -0.90
C ASN A 2 -18.02 15.44 -2.21
N PHE A 3 -18.68 14.98 -3.28
CA PHE A 3 -18.07 14.77 -4.60
C PHE A 3 -17.28 16.00 -5.11
N PHE A 4 -17.82 17.20 -4.88
CA PHE A 4 -17.15 18.47 -5.17
C PHE A 4 -15.83 18.67 -4.41
N GLN A 5 -15.72 18.22 -3.16
CA GLN A 5 -14.49 18.32 -2.38
C GLN A 5 -13.42 17.33 -2.88
N PHE A 6 -13.83 16.16 -3.37
CA PHE A 6 -12.92 15.19 -3.97
C PHE A 6 -12.34 15.73 -5.29
N ILE A 7 -13.21 16.23 -6.18
CA ILE A 7 -12.77 16.83 -7.46
C ILE A 7 -11.86 18.03 -7.22
N TRP A 8 -12.22 18.92 -6.29
CA TRP A 8 -11.42 20.12 -6.02
C TRP A 8 -10.07 19.81 -5.38
N LYS A 9 -9.91 18.68 -4.68
CA LYS A 9 -8.64 18.30 -4.06
C LYS A 9 -7.68 17.65 -5.05
N GLU A 10 -8.21 16.77 -5.90
CA GLU A 10 -7.41 15.95 -6.81
C GLU A 10 -7.18 16.63 -8.17
N TYR A 11 -8.15 17.43 -8.65
CA TYR A 11 -8.17 18.00 -10.01
C TYR A 11 -8.09 19.54 -10.03
N LYS A 12 -7.72 20.21 -8.93
CA LYS A 12 -7.72 21.68 -8.79
C LYS A 12 -6.98 22.39 -9.92
N THR A 13 -5.76 21.95 -10.19
CA THR A 13 -4.89 22.55 -11.19
C THR A 13 -5.48 22.41 -12.59
N GLN A 14 -6.13 21.29 -12.88
CA GLN A 14 -6.73 21.01 -14.19
C GLN A 14 -8.01 21.81 -14.40
N LEU A 15 -8.83 21.97 -13.36
CA LEU A 15 -10.00 22.85 -13.41
C LEU A 15 -9.58 24.31 -13.66
N ILE A 16 -8.55 24.80 -12.97
CA ILE A 16 -8.05 26.17 -13.16
C ILE A 16 -7.51 26.35 -14.58
N LEU A 17 -6.76 25.37 -15.11
CA LEU A 17 -6.18 25.43 -16.45
C LEU A 17 -7.27 25.40 -17.53
N ALA A 18 -8.29 24.54 -17.36
CA ALA A 18 -9.45 24.50 -18.25
C ALA A 18 -10.23 25.82 -18.23
N LEU A 19 -10.44 26.41 -17.04
CA LEU A 19 -11.14 27.69 -16.89
C LEU A 19 -10.34 28.85 -17.48
N LEU A 20 -9.01 28.83 -17.36
CA LEU A 20 -8.12 29.82 -17.98
C LEU A 20 -8.11 29.71 -19.50
N ILE A 21 -8.01 28.49 -20.06
CA ILE A 21 -8.05 28.29 -21.51
C ILE A 21 -9.41 28.70 -22.06
N PHE A 22 -10.50 28.23 -21.45
CA PHE A 22 -11.85 28.52 -21.91
C PHE A 22 -12.20 29.99 -21.73
N GLY A 23 -11.93 30.57 -20.56
CA GLY A 23 -12.13 31.99 -20.29
C GLY A 23 -11.27 32.88 -21.19
N GLY A 24 -10.00 32.51 -21.41
CA GLY A 24 -9.11 33.19 -22.33
C GLY A 24 -9.60 33.16 -23.77
N MET A 25 -10.11 32.02 -24.24
CA MET A 25 -10.72 31.89 -25.56
C MET A 25 -11.97 32.75 -25.72
N VAL A 26 -12.84 32.81 -24.71
CA VAL A 26 -14.04 33.67 -24.72
C VAL A 26 -13.65 35.15 -24.77
N VAL A 27 -12.71 35.57 -23.92
CA VAL A 27 -12.24 36.97 -23.89
C VAL A 27 -11.56 37.36 -25.20
N PHE A 28 -10.73 36.47 -25.74
CA PHE A 28 -10.07 36.67 -27.04
C PHE A 28 -11.07 36.77 -28.19
N SER A 29 -12.14 35.96 -28.15
CA SER A 29 -13.24 36.00 -29.12
C SER A 29 -14.00 37.33 -29.08
N ILE A 30 -14.28 37.87 -27.88
CA ILE A 30 -14.93 39.18 -27.71
C ILE A 30 -14.04 40.31 -28.25
N TRP A 31 -12.72 40.22 -28.03
CA TRP A 31 -11.75 41.24 -28.48
C TRP A 31 -11.50 41.28 -29.99
N ARG A 32 -11.81 40.21 -30.72
CA ARG A 32 -11.58 40.10 -32.18
C ARG A 32 -12.89 39.80 -32.92
N PRO A 33 -13.76 40.82 -33.09
CA PRO A 33 -15.06 40.63 -33.72
C PRO A 33 -14.99 40.06 -35.15
N GLU A 34 -13.95 40.33 -35.95
CA GLU A 34 -13.88 39.76 -37.30
C GLU A 34 -13.87 38.21 -37.32
N LEU A 35 -13.44 37.57 -36.24
CA LEU A 35 -13.49 36.12 -36.12
C LEU A 35 -14.93 35.60 -35.91
N HIS A 36 -15.84 36.34 -35.26
CA HIS A 36 -17.20 35.85 -34.96
C HIS A 36 -18.03 35.51 -36.21
N LYS A 37 -17.64 36.02 -37.38
CA LYS A 37 -18.39 35.81 -38.64
C LYS A 37 -18.17 34.43 -39.26
N ASN A 38 -17.12 33.70 -38.88
CA ASN A 38 -16.81 32.37 -39.42
C ASN A 38 -16.98 31.30 -38.35
N ILE A 39 -18.07 30.52 -38.38
CA ILE A 39 -18.30 29.42 -37.42
C ILE A 39 -17.17 28.35 -37.46
N ALA A 40 -16.46 28.23 -38.59
CA ALA A 40 -15.40 27.25 -38.80
C ALA A 40 -14.22 27.33 -37.79
N TRP A 41 -13.89 28.49 -37.23
CA TRP A 41 -12.80 28.57 -36.24
C TRP A 41 -13.22 27.99 -34.88
N LEU A 42 -14.51 28.10 -34.51
CA LEU A 42 -15.05 27.47 -33.31
C LEU A 42 -15.01 25.94 -33.43
N GLU A 43 -15.34 25.41 -34.61
CA GLU A 43 -15.27 23.97 -34.88
C GLU A 43 -13.83 23.45 -34.77
N ALA A 44 -12.86 24.16 -35.34
CA ALA A 44 -11.44 23.79 -35.25
C ALA A 44 -10.92 23.81 -33.79
N ILE A 45 -11.31 24.82 -33.01
CA ILE A 45 -10.94 24.90 -31.60
C ILE A 45 -11.63 23.82 -30.78
N ALA A 46 -12.92 23.55 -31.01
CA ALA A 46 -13.65 22.49 -30.34
C ALA A 46 -13.03 21.11 -30.64
N GLY A 47 -12.64 20.86 -31.88
CA GLY A 47 -11.91 19.66 -32.30
C GLY A 47 -10.56 19.52 -31.59
N LEU A 48 -9.75 20.58 -31.58
CA LEU A 48 -8.45 20.58 -30.91
C LEU A 48 -8.59 20.41 -29.39
N GLY A 49 -9.56 21.09 -28.76
CA GLY A 49 -9.84 20.98 -27.34
C GLY A 49 -10.26 19.56 -26.94
N THR A 50 -11.11 18.93 -27.76
CA THR A 50 -11.51 17.53 -27.57
C THR A 50 -10.31 16.59 -27.68
N LEU A 51 -9.43 16.81 -28.67
CA LEU A 51 -8.22 16.01 -28.85
C LEU A 51 -7.26 16.13 -27.66
N LEU A 52 -7.03 17.35 -27.15
CA LEU A 52 -6.19 17.58 -25.97
C LEU A 52 -6.79 16.92 -24.72
N PHE A 53 -8.11 17.01 -24.55
CA PHE A 53 -8.81 16.36 -23.44
C PHE A 53 -8.69 14.84 -23.51
N ALA A 54 -8.86 14.24 -24.69
CA ALA A 54 -8.69 12.81 -24.89
C ALA A 54 -7.25 12.36 -24.61
N ALA A 55 -6.24 13.09 -25.12
CA ALA A 55 -4.84 12.81 -24.85
C ALA A 55 -4.51 12.88 -23.35
N PHE A 56 -5.11 13.86 -22.66
CA PHE A 56 -4.95 14.01 -21.21
C PHE A 56 -5.57 12.84 -20.42
N LEU A 57 -6.78 12.42 -20.75
CA LEU A 57 -7.40 11.23 -20.13
C LEU A 57 -6.54 9.98 -20.35
N TRP A 58 -5.97 9.83 -21.56
CA TRP A 58 -5.08 8.73 -21.88
C TRP A 58 -3.80 8.73 -21.01
N ILE A 59 -3.15 9.89 -20.84
CA ILE A 59 -1.95 10.03 -19.98
C ILE A 59 -2.27 9.68 -18.51
N ASN A 60 -3.42 10.12 -17.99
CA ASN A 60 -3.83 9.77 -16.63
C ASN A 60 -4.10 8.27 -16.48
N SER A 61 -4.74 7.65 -17.47
CA SER A 61 -4.96 6.20 -17.50
C SER A 61 -3.63 5.44 -17.53
N LEU A 62 -2.65 5.88 -18.34
CA LEU A 62 -1.31 5.31 -18.35
C LEU A 62 -0.62 5.37 -16.99
N ASN A 63 -0.71 6.51 -16.30
CA ASN A 63 -0.13 6.66 -14.96
C ASN A 63 -0.81 5.75 -13.93
N GLN A 64 -2.13 5.64 -13.95
CA GLN A 64 -2.87 4.75 -13.05
C GLN A 64 -2.57 3.27 -13.34
N ASN A 65 -2.52 2.89 -14.62
CA ASN A 65 -2.15 1.53 -15.03
C ASN A 65 -0.73 1.19 -14.59
N TRP A 66 0.22 2.09 -14.76
CA TRP A 66 1.58 1.90 -14.27
C TRP A 66 1.61 1.66 -12.75
N GLN A 67 0.90 2.48 -11.96
CA GLN A 67 0.84 2.29 -10.51
C GLN A 67 0.15 0.97 -10.11
N ASN A 68 -0.91 0.57 -10.82
CA ASN A 68 -1.66 -0.65 -10.55
C ASN A 68 -0.89 -1.93 -10.90
N ASN A 69 -0.01 -1.84 -11.91
CA ASN A 69 0.86 -2.91 -12.37
C ASN A 69 2.10 -3.10 -11.50
N LEU A 70 2.41 -2.18 -10.59
CA LEU A 70 3.49 -2.38 -9.64
C LEU A 70 3.19 -3.58 -8.74
N PRO A 71 4.20 -4.44 -8.46
CA PRO A 71 4.08 -5.49 -7.47
C PRO A 71 3.57 -4.92 -6.15
N LYS A 72 2.66 -5.64 -5.50
CA LYS A 72 2.11 -5.24 -4.20
C LYS A 72 2.77 -6.10 -3.14
N ARG A 73 3.21 -5.47 -2.05
CA ARG A 73 3.87 -6.16 -0.94
C ARG A 73 3.30 -5.70 0.39
N ILE A 74 3.05 -6.65 1.28
CA ILE A 74 2.46 -6.41 2.58
C ILE A 74 3.43 -6.76 3.69
N THR A 75 3.61 -5.82 4.62
CA THR A 75 4.26 -6.09 5.90
C THR A 75 3.19 -6.29 6.95
N VAL A 76 3.20 -7.43 7.63
CA VAL A 76 2.22 -7.78 8.65
C VAL A 76 2.91 -7.79 10.00
N GLN A 77 2.34 -7.06 10.97
CA GLN A 77 2.80 -7.01 12.35
C GLN A 77 1.73 -7.59 13.27
N TYR A 78 2.10 -8.55 14.10
CA TYR A 78 1.28 -9.06 15.18
C TYR A 78 1.77 -8.48 16.49
N ARG A 79 0.91 -7.72 17.16
CA ARG A 79 1.21 -7.07 18.42
C ARG A 79 0.49 -7.73 19.57
N TRP A 80 1.21 -7.99 20.64
CA TRP A 80 0.65 -8.46 21.90
C TRP A 80 1.21 -7.56 23.00
N GLU A 81 0.36 -7.05 23.90
CA GLU A 81 0.76 -6.12 24.97
C GLU A 81 1.60 -4.91 24.48
N GLY A 82 1.24 -4.36 23.31
CA GLY A 82 1.87 -3.16 22.74
C GLY A 82 3.21 -3.39 22.02
N ARG A 83 3.79 -4.60 22.08
CA ARG A 83 5.03 -4.97 21.38
C ARG A 83 4.77 -5.87 20.18
N ASN A 84 5.63 -5.81 19.16
CA ASN A 84 5.58 -6.75 18.04
C ASN A 84 6.13 -8.11 18.50
N VAL A 85 5.37 -9.17 18.29
CA VAL A 85 5.78 -10.54 18.64
C VAL A 85 6.06 -11.39 17.41
N MET A 86 5.35 -11.11 16.31
CA MET A 86 5.60 -11.72 15.00
C MET A 86 5.52 -10.65 13.92
N VAL A 87 6.46 -10.67 12.97
CA VAL A 87 6.49 -9.73 11.85
C VAL A 87 6.84 -10.45 10.56
N CYS A 88 5.99 -10.37 9.55
CA CYS A 88 6.34 -10.78 8.20
C CYS A 88 6.58 -9.54 7.35
N LYS A 89 7.77 -9.41 6.77
CA LYS A 89 8.16 -8.25 5.98
C LYS A 89 7.92 -8.51 4.48
N GLU A 90 7.29 -7.53 3.83
CA GLU A 90 7.20 -7.42 2.36
C GLU A 90 6.70 -8.69 1.64
N ALA A 91 5.76 -9.40 2.26
CA ALA A 91 5.11 -10.56 1.67
C ALA A 91 4.42 -10.19 0.35
N LEU A 92 4.53 -11.06 -0.67
CA LEU A 92 3.85 -10.85 -1.95
C LEU A 92 2.34 -10.75 -1.74
N LEU A 93 1.72 -9.78 -2.39
CA LEU A 93 0.28 -9.54 -2.33
C LEU A 93 -0.28 -9.49 -3.75
N THR A 94 -1.27 -10.32 -4.05
CA THR A 94 -1.97 -10.34 -5.35
C THR A 94 -2.83 -9.09 -5.53
N SER A 95 -3.64 -8.80 -4.51
CA SER A 95 -4.61 -7.71 -4.53
C SER A 95 -4.79 -7.09 -3.14
N GLU A 96 -5.21 -5.83 -3.08
CA GLU A 96 -5.50 -5.17 -1.80
C GLU A 96 -6.71 -5.76 -1.08
N SER A 97 -7.68 -6.30 -1.84
CA SER A 97 -8.86 -6.98 -1.28
C SER A 97 -8.46 -8.25 -0.51
N ASP A 98 -7.39 -8.92 -0.93
CA ASP A 98 -6.93 -10.16 -0.29
C ASP A 98 -6.00 -9.90 0.90
N ALA A 99 -5.58 -8.66 1.13
CA ALA A 99 -4.59 -8.29 2.15
C ALA A 99 -4.95 -8.81 3.55
N ARG A 100 -6.24 -8.76 3.90
CA ARG A 100 -6.72 -9.22 5.20
C ARG A 100 -6.58 -10.73 5.35
N THR A 101 -7.12 -11.49 4.38
CA THR A 101 -7.10 -12.95 4.38
C THR A 101 -5.66 -13.46 4.32
N TRP A 102 -4.85 -12.86 3.45
CA TRP A 102 -3.45 -13.20 3.30
C TRP A 102 -2.65 -12.94 4.57
N ALA A 103 -2.87 -11.80 5.22
CA ALA A 103 -2.25 -11.51 6.50
C ALA A 103 -2.61 -12.60 7.52
N LEU A 104 -3.89 -12.95 7.69
CA LEU A 104 -4.31 -14.02 8.62
C LEU A 104 -3.63 -15.36 8.33
N GLN A 105 -3.54 -15.76 7.05
CA GLN A 105 -2.87 -16.99 6.65
C GLN A 105 -1.38 -16.98 7.01
N ILE A 106 -0.67 -15.87 6.75
CA ILE A 106 0.72 -15.69 7.19
C ILE A 106 0.83 -15.89 8.69
N GLY A 107 -0.07 -15.29 9.47
CA GLY A 107 -0.04 -15.41 10.92
C GLY A 107 -0.25 -16.84 11.43
N GLN A 108 -1.18 -17.58 10.81
CA GLN A 108 -1.40 -19.00 11.11
C GLN A 108 -0.15 -19.83 10.80
N GLN A 109 0.50 -19.57 9.66
CA GLN A 109 1.74 -20.28 9.27
C GLN A 109 2.92 -19.93 10.19
N MET A 110 3.10 -18.65 10.53
CA MET A 110 4.18 -18.19 11.44
C MET A 110 4.04 -18.79 12.84
N SER A 111 2.81 -18.93 13.33
CA SER A 111 2.53 -19.41 14.68
C SER A 111 2.32 -20.92 14.79
N GLY A 112 2.08 -21.62 13.67
CA GLY A 112 1.66 -23.02 13.67
C GLY A 112 0.29 -23.25 14.32
N CYS A 113 -0.52 -22.21 14.49
CA CYS A 113 -1.86 -22.27 15.08
C CYS A 113 -2.92 -22.31 13.99
N GLN A 114 -3.93 -23.16 14.14
CA GLN A 114 -5.10 -23.19 13.27
C GLN A 114 -5.92 -21.91 13.39
N ARG A 115 -6.01 -21.33 14.58
CA ARG A 115 -6.80 -20.12 14.83
C ARG A 115 -6.07 -19.14 15.74
N LEU A 116 -5.62 -18.04 15.16
CA LEU A 116 -5.14 -16.89 15.92
C LEU A 116 -6.30 -16.23 16.68
N LYS A 117 -6.10 -15.92 17.96
CA LYS A 117 -7.02 -15.07 18.71
C LYS A 117 -6.49 -13.64 18.74
N PHE A 118 -7.27 -12.74 18.15
CA PHE A 118 -6.93 -11.34 17.96
C PHE A 118 -8.17 -10.47 18.10
N SER A 119 -7.94 -9.20 18.41
CA SER A 119 -8.97 -8.18 18.46
C SER A 119 -9.57 -7.93 17.07
N PRO A 120 -10.88 -7.69 16.95
CA PRO A 120 -11.49 -7.35 15.65
C PRO A 120 -10.93 -6.06 15.05
N PHE A 121 -10.30 -5.20 15.86
CA PHE A 121 -9.64 -3.99 15.41
C PHE A 121 -8.26 -4.32 14.84
N PHE A 122 -7.99 -3.77 13.65
CA PHE A 122 -6.69 -3.85 12.99
C PHE A 122 -6.36 -2.51 12.35
N THR A 123 -5.07 -2.27 12.13
CA THR A 123 -4.62 -1.09 11.39
C THR A 123 -4.18 -1.49 10.00
N PHE A 124 -4.76 -0.88 8.97
CA PHE A 124 -4.31 -0.99 7.59
C PHE A 124 -3.80 0.37 7.11
N LYS A 125 -2.58 0.40 6.55
CA LYS A 125 -1.99 1.61 5.98
C LYS A 125 -1.36 1.30 4.62
N ARG A 126 -1.68 2.11 3.62
CA ARG A 126 -0.92 2.18 2.37
C ARG A 126 0.31 3.06 2.63
N LEU A 127 1.50 2.49 2.50
CA LEU A 127 2.77 3.21 2.69
C LEU A 127 3.26 3.89 1.40
N GLY A 128 2.63 3.59 0.26
CA GLY A 128 2.99 4.13 -1.04
C GLY A 128 4.06 3.30 -1.76
N ILE A 129 4.66 3.88 -2.79
CA ILE A 129 5.67 3.21 -3.61
C ILE A 129 7.00 3.21 -2.86
N LYS A 130 7.56 2.02 -2.64
CA LYS A 130 8.91 1.82 -2.11
C LYS A 130 9.83 1.24 -3.18
N LYS A 131 11.14 1.42 -2.97
CA LYS A 131 12.18 0.80 -3.79
C LYS A 131 12.76 -0.38 -3.02
N ASN A 132 12.93 -1.51 -3.70
CA ASN A 132 13.66 -2.65 -3.17
C ASN A 132 15.16 -2.30 -3.15
N SER A 133 15.78 -2.44 -1.97
CA SER A 133 17.22 -2.18 -1.80
C SER A 133 18.09 -3.17 -2.58
N THR A 134 17.61 -4.41 -2.78
CA THR A 134 18.37 -5.48 -3.42
C THR A 134 18.18 -5.49 -4.93
N SER A 135 16.94 -5.60 -5.42
CA SER A 135 16.66 -5.67 -6.87
C SER A 135 16.55 -4.30 -7.56
N GLY A 136 16.46 -3.21 -6.80
CA GLY A 136 16.21 -1.87 -7.35
C GLY A 136 14.78 -1.63 -7.88
N GLY A 137 13.95 -2.68 -7.94
CA GLY A 137 12.56 -2.62 -8.37
C GLY A 137 11.67 -1.75 -7.47
N ARG A 138 10.54 -1.28 -8.02
CA ARG A 138 9.54 -0.50 -7.27
C ARG A 138 8.34 -1.38 -6.93
N TYR A 139 7.75 -1.18 -5.76
CA TYR A 139 6.55 -1.91 -5.34
C TYR A 139 5.64 -1.03 -4.48
N ASN A 140 4.34 -1.33 -4.49
CA ASN A 140 3.37 -0.71 -3.60
C ASN A 140 3.40 -1.40 -2.24
N ALA A 141 3.78 -0.64 -1.21
CA ALA A 141 3.95 -1.14 0.15
C ALA A 141 2.69 -0.95 0.99
N TYR A 142 2.29 -2.01 1.68
CA TYR A 142 1.16 -2.04 2.60
C TYR A 142 1.61 -2.47 4.00
N LEU A 143 0.97 -1.93 5.03
CA LEU A 143 1.20 -2.30 6.42
C LEU A 143 -0.11 -2.77 7.03
N PHE A 144 -0.08 -3.97 7.60
CA PHE A 144 -1.17 -4.55 8.38
C PHE A 144 -0.70 -4.76 9.81
N ILE A 145 -1.50 -4.33 10.79
CA ILE A 145 -1.20 -4.54 12.20
C ILE A 145 -2.41 -5.22 12.86
N TYR A 146 -2.20 -6.42 13.35
CA TYR A 146 -3.14 -7.16 14.19
C TYR A 146 -2.75 -7.05 15.65
N TYR A 147 -3.74 -6.95 16.52
CA TYR A 147 -3.57 -6.95 17.97
C TYR A 147 -4.04 -8.29 18.52
N LEU A 148 -3.11 -9.13 18.92
CA LEU A 148 -3.36 -10.43 19.52
C LEU A 148 -3.95 -10.25 20.93
N THR A 149 -4.91 -11.11 21.28
CA THR A 149 -5.47 -11.16 22.64
C THR A 149 -4.69 -12.13 23.52
N GLU A 150 -4.04 -13.13 22.91
CA GLU A 150 -3.19 -14.10 23.59
C GLU A 150 -1.96 -14.43 22.74
N ILE A 151 -0.94 -14.98 23.38
CA ILE A 151 0.22 -15.54 22.67
C ILE A 151 -0.24 -16.80 21.91
N PRO A 152 -0.05 -16.84 20.58
CA PRO A 152 -0.42 -18.03 19.81
C PRO A 152 0.56 -19.15 20.14
N LEU A 153 0.06 -20.37 20.40
CA LEU A 153 0.87 -21.53 20.74
C LEU A 153 0.64 -22.63 19.68
N PRO A 154 1.69 -23.18 19.04
CA PRO A 154 1.54 -24.12 17.94
C PRO A 154 0.70 -25.33 18.36
N ASP A 155 -0.35 -25.66 17.62
CA ASP A 155 -1.33 -26.67 18.06
C ASP A 155 -0.72 -28.07 18.18
N GLN A 156 0.18 -28.41 17.25
CA GLN A 156 0.81 -29.73 17.10
C GLN A 156 2.14 -29.88 17.85
N ALA A 157 2.59 -28.85 18.59
CA ALA A 157 3.84 -28.93 19.34
C ALA A 157 3.67 -29.74 20.65
N SER A 158 4.75 -30.41 21.07
CA SER A 158 4.86 -30.93 22.45
C SER A 158 4.76 -29.80 23.46
N GLN A 159 4.46 -30.10 24.73
CA GLN A 159 4.40 -29.04 25.77
C GLN A 159 5.72 -28.29 25.89
N GLU A 160 6.86 -28.99 25.86
CA GLU A 160 8.19 -28.38 25.82
C GLU A 160 8.37 -27.46 24.59
N GLY A 161 7.85 -27.86 23.42
CA GLY A 161 7.85 -27.03 22.22
C GLY A 161 6.96 -25.79 22.35
N LYS A 162 5.80 -25.91 23.00
CA LYS A 162 4.90 -24.79 23.30
C LYS A 162 5.55 -23.81 24.27
N ASP A 163 6.18 -24.30 25.32
CA ASP A 163 6.90 -23.48 26.31
C ASP A 163 8.10 -22.77 25.69
N GLY A 164 8.87 -23.47 24.85
CA GLY A 164 9.98 -22.88 24.10
C GLY A 164 9.52 -21.80 23.12
N PHE A 165 8.41 -22.01 22.41
CA PHE A 165 7.84 -21.01 21.51
C PHE A 165 7.31 -19.79 22.28
N LYS A 166 6.60 -20.03 23.39
CA LYS A 166 6.11 -18.99 24.28
C LYS A 166 7.26 -18.14 24.81
N TRP A 167 8.33 -18.76 25.31
CA TRP A 167 9.51 -18.05 25.79
C TRP A 167 10.13 -17.17 24.70
N LYS A 168 10.24 -17.67 23.46
CA LYS A 168 10.74 -16.87 22.33
C LYS A 168 9.83 -15.67 22.07
N ILE A 169 8.52 -15.87 22.00
CA ILE A 169 7.57 -14.76 21.81
C ILE A 169 7.65 -13.77 22.98
N GLU A 170 7.79 -14.21 24.22
CA GLU A 170 7.89 -13.35 25.40
C GLU A 170 9.16 -12.49 25.41
N ASN A 171 10.26 -13.04 24.93
CA ASN A 171 11.59 -12.41 25.01
C ASN A 171 12.07 -11.79 23.70
N GLY A 172 11.28 -11.85 22.63
CA GLY A 172 11.71 -11.36 21.32
C GLY A 172 10.60 -11.17 20.30
N THR A 173 11.04 -10.94 19.06
CA THR A 173 10.20 -10.87 17.87
C THR A 173 10.59 -11.99 16.93
N PHE A 174 9.60 -12.75 16.46
CA PHE A 174 9.79 -13.70 15.38
C PHE A 174 9.56 -13.00 14.03
N GLU A 175 10.58 -12.92 13.20
CA GLU A 175 10.54 -12.19 11.94
C GLU A 175 10.64 -13.16 10.75
N TRP A 176 9.78 -12.98 9.75
CA TRP A 176 9.96 -13.55 8.42
C TRP A 176 10.46 -12.45 7.49
N ILE A 177 11.70 -12.59 7.05
CA ILE A 177 12.39 -11.61 6.23
C ILE A 177 12.47 -12.15 4.80
N PRO A 178 12.11 -11.34 3.78
CA PRO A 178 12.20 -11.77 2.40
C PRO A 178 13.67 -11.91 2.00
N VAL A 179 14.00 -13.03 1.35
CA VAL A 179 15.26 -13.23 0.65
C VAL A 179 14.95 -13.23 -0.83
N TYR A 180 15.63 -12.32 -1.54
CA TYR A 180 15.41 -12.07 -2.95
C TYR A 180 16.37 -12.92 -3.77
N GLY A 181 15.82 -13.81 -4.60
CA GLY A 181 16.58 -14.53 -5.61
C GLY A 181 16.89 -13.66 -6.83
N ASP A 182 17.83 -14.11 -7.65
CA ASP A 182 18.23 -13.43 -8.89
C ASP A 182 17.13 -13.44 -9.98
N ASP A 183 16.15 -14.33 -9.85
CA ASP A 183 15.01 -14.53 -10.75
C ASP A 183 13.72 -13.84 -10.28
N ASP A 184 13.83 -12.81 -9.42
CA ASP A 184 12.72 -12.13 -8.74
C ASP A 184 11.86 -13.06 -7.84
N THR A 185 12.29 -14.30 -7.60
CA THR A 185 11.67 -15.15 -6.58
C THR A 185 11.91 -14.57 -5.19
N VAL A 186 10.91 -14.74 -4.32
CA VAL A 186 10.98 -14.28 -2.94
C VAL A 186 10.77 -15.48 -2.04
N THR A 187 11.85 -15.90 -1.37
CA THR A 187 11.78 -16.85 -0.27
C THR A 187 11.73 -16.08 1.05
N TYR A 188 11.40 -16.76 2.15
CA TYR A 188 11.36 -16.12 3.47
C TYR A 188 12.22 -16.91 4.44
N GLU A 189 13.09 -16.20 5.14
CA GLU A 189 13.87 -16.76 6.24
C GLU A 189 13.25 -16.36 7.57
N ALA A 190 13.05 -17.36 8.42
CA ALA A 190 12.60 -17.17 9.78
C ALA A 190 13.79 -16.78 10.66
N THR A 191 13.75 -15.58 11.22
CA THR A 191 14.77 -15.06 12.14
C THR A 191 14.13 -14.75 13.50
N TYR A 192 14.85 -15.06 14.58
CA TYR A 192 14.47 -14.63 15.92
C TYR A 192 15.29 -13.42 16.33
N ASN A 193 14.61 -12.32 16.65
CA ASN A 193 15.24 -11.09 17.10
C ASN A 193 14.93 -10.88 18.59
N PRO A 194 15.87 -11.19 19.51
CA PRO A 194 15.64 -10.97 20.94
C PRO A 194 15.47 -9.48 21.22
N THR A 195 14.42 -9.12 21.97
CA THR A 195 14.22 -7.72 22.35
C THR A 195 15.23 -7.41 23.45
N LYS A 196 16.12 -6.42 23.24
CA LYS A 196 17.09 -5.98 24.25
C LYS A 196 16.36 -5.46 25.50
N SER A 197 16.10 -6.33 26.47
CA SER A 197 15.90 -5.96 27.87
C SER A 197 16.16 -7.16 28.81
N GLN A 198 17.36 -7.73 28.76
CA GLN A 198 18.00 -8.08 30.03
C GLN A 198 18.64 -6.80 30.55
N ILE A 199 17.88 -6.01 31.31
CA ILE A 199 18.49 -5.34 32.45
C ILE A 199 18.74 -6.50 33.41
N ILE A 200 19.95 -7.05 33.38
CA ILE A 200 20.42 -7.92 34.46
C ILE A 200 20.34 -7.02 35.70
N PRO A 201 19.54 -7.34 36.74
CA PRO A 201 19.74 -6.68 38.01
C PRO A 201 21.13 -7.11 38.47
N THR A 202 22.10 -6.19 38.37
CA THR A 202 23.35 -6.29 39.12
C THR A 202 22.97 -6.51 40.58
N LYS A 203 23.45 -7.65 41.11
CA LYS A 203 23.33 -8.07 42.50
C LYS A 203 23.59 -6.94 43.50
#